data_AF-D3FEB1-F1
#
_entry.id   AF-D3FEB1-F1
#
_cell.length_a   1.000
_cell.length_b   1.000
_cell.length_c   1.000
_cell.angle_alpha   90.00
_cell.angle_beta   90.00
_cell.angle_gamma   90.00
#
_symmetry.space_group_name_H-M   'P 1'
#
loop_
_entity.id
_entity.type
_entity.pdbx_description
1 polymer ?
#
loop_
_entity_poly.entity_id
_entity_poly.type
_entity_poly.pdbx_seq_one_letter_code
_entity_poly.pdbx_strand_id
1 'polypeptide(L)'
;MRLMLTRVQRDALYLAVTSDLTGIGDIYIAFDRGDIEDARVLRLLYGGAMRLLDDIGWGADDPGEEFAITMPAGVLARTLRHLNERTADAARVHVDAHAEEERAARDCIVGCAVIGQLLAQLAEYPPADEVVGW
;
A
#
# COMPACT_ATOMS: atom_id res chain seq x y z
N MET A 1 6.64 -2.67 -17.89
CA MET A 1 6.01 -1.36 -17.63
C MET A 1 6.79 -0.65 -16.54
N ARG A 2 7.09 0.65 -16.71
CA ARG A 2 7.74 1.47 -15.69
C ARG A 2 6.74 2.52 -15.23
N LEU A 3 6.23 2.40 -14.01
CA LEU A 3 5.29 3.35 -13.43
C LEU A 3 6.10 4.45 -12.75
N MET A 4 5.81 5.70 -13.07
CA MET A 4 6.43 6.87 -12.46
C MET A 4 5.42 7.54 -11.55
N LEU A 5 5.79 7.74 -10.29
CA LEU A 5 4.98 8.44 -9.32
C LEU A 5 5.43 9.88 -9.19
N THR A 6 4.46 10.78 -9.02
CA THR A 6 4.73 12.14 -8.56
C THR A 6 4.98 12.15 -7.05
N ARG A 7 5.56 13.24 -6.54
CA ARG A 7 5.73 13.46 -5.10
C ARG A 7 4.45 13.27 -4.29
N VAL A 8 3.32 13.82 -4.75
CA VAL A 8 2.02 13.70 -4.06
C VAL A 8 1.57 12.25 -3.97
N GLN A 9 1.73 11.47 -5.06
CA GLN A 9 1.37 10.05 -5.06
C GLN A 9 2.29 9.26 -4.12
N ARG A 10 3.57 9.58 -4.14
CA ARG A 10 4.58 8.97 -3.27
C ARG A 10 4.27 9.23 -1.80
N ASP A 11 3.94 10.46 -1.42
CA ASP A 11 3.69 10.82 -0.01
C ASP A 11 2.42 10.14 0.50
N ALA A 12 1.39 10.04 -0.32
CA ALA A 12 0.17 9.29 0.01
C ALA A 12 0.46 7.79 0.21
N LEU A 13 1.28 7.18 -0.67
CA LEU A 13 1.69 5.79 -0.52
C LEU A 13 2.59 5.57 0.70
N TYR A 14 3.50 6.50 0.98
CA TYR A 14 4.37 6.45 2.14
C TYR A 14 3.55 6.43 3.43
N LEU A 15 2.53 7.27 3.54
CA LEU A 15 1.65 7.29 4.70
C LEU A 15 0.85 5.98 4.82
N ALA A 16 0.29 5.48 3.71
CA ALA A 16 -0.45 4.22 3.73
C ALA A 16 0.44 3.03 4.16
N VAL A 17 1.67 2.96 3.65
CA VAL A 17 2.64 1.92 3.99
C VAL A 17 3.08 2.01 5.44
N THR A 18 3.45 3.20 5.92
CA THR A 18 3.90 3.37 7.30
C THR A 18 2.79 3.10 8.30
N SER A 19 1.56 3.48 7.99
CA SER A 19 0.37 3.13 8.78
C SER A 19 0.14 1.61 8.81
N ASP A 20 0.24 0.93 7.66
CA ASP A 20 0.04 -0.52 7.58
C ASP A 20 1.10 -1.30 8.38
N LEU A 21 2.36 -0.88 8.28
CA LEU A 21 3.49 -1.51 8.98
C LEU A 21 3.41 -1.43 10.51
N THR A 22 2.53 -0.59 11.07
CA THR A 22 2.24 -0.62 12.53
C THR A 22 1.68 -1.98 12.98
N GLY A 23 1.01 -2.71 12.07
CA GLY A 23 0.47 -4.05 12.32
C GLY A 23 1.47 -5.20 12.13
N ILE A 24 2.74 -4.95 11.79
CA ILE A 24 3.69 -6.04 11.48
C ILE A 24 3.87 -7.07 12.61
N GLY A 25 3.61 -6.65 13.86
CA GLY A 25 3.60 -7.54 15.03
C GLY A 25 2.54 -8.65 14.95
N ASP A 26 1.52 -8.50 14.11
CA ASP A 26 0.46 -9.50 13.91
C ASP A 26 0.99 -10.82 13.35
N ILE A 27 2.15 -10.79 12.65
CA ILE A 27 2.85 -12.02 12.23
C ILE A 27 3.20 -12.88 13.46
N TYR A 28 3.73 -12.25 14.51
CA TYR A 28 4.10 -12.96 15.73
C TYR A 28 2.87 -13.53 16.45
N ILE A 29 1.79 -12.74 16.51
CA ILE A 29 0.52 -13.16 17.11
C ILE A 29 -0.04 -14.39 16.37
N ALA A 30 0.01 -14.41 15.03
CA ALA A 30 -0.41 -15.57 14.25
C ALA A 30 0.43 -16.82 14.53
N PHE A 31 1.76 -16.68 14.67
CA PHE A 31 2.62 -17.79 15.08
C PHE A 31 2.28 -18.32 16.47
N ASP A 32 2.06 -17.44 17.45
CA ASP A 32 1.71 -17.81 18.82
C ASP A 32 0.40 -18.61 18.90
N ARG A 33 -0.57 -18.27 18.04
CA ARG A 33 -1.86 -18.97 17.92
C ARG A 33 -1.80 -20.27 17.13
N GLY A 34 -0.69 -20.55 16.44
CA GLY A 34 -0.55 -21.69 15.54
C GLY A 34 -1.18 -21.48 14.15
N ASP A 35 -1.56 -20.25 13.81
CA ASP A 35 -2.20 -19.88 12.54
C ASP A 35 -1.13 -19.66 11.44
N ILE A 36 -0.47 -20.75 11.03
CA ILE A 36 0.71 -20.70 10.15
C ILE A 36 0.41 -20.10 8.77
N GLU A 37 -0.77 -20.38 8.21
CA GLU A 37 -1.15 -19.82 6.90
C GLU A 37 -1.38 -18.31 6.98
N ASP A 38 -2.00 -17.82 8.05
CA ASP A 38 -2.19 -16.39 8.26
C ASP A 38 -0.84 -15.69 8.46
N ALA A 39 0.08 -16.28 9.21
CA ALA A 39 1.44 -15.76 9.36
C ALA A 39 2.16 -15.66 8.01
N ARG A 40 1.97 -16.63 7.10
CA ARG A 40 2.54 -16.59 5.75
C ARG A 40 1.92 -15.50 4.89
N VAL A 41 0.60 -15.34 4.94
CA VAL A 41 -0.11 -14.28 4.22
C VAL A 41 0.38 -12.91 4.69
N LEU A 42 0.41 -12.67 6.00
CA LEU A 42 0.89 -11.41 6.58
C LEU A 42 2.35 -11.12 6.17
N ARG A 43 3.23 -12.14 6.21
CA ARG A 43 4.62 -11.99 5.74
C ARG A 43 4.70 -11.54 4.29
N LEU A 44 3.86 -12.08 3.41
CA LEU A 44 3.84 -11.71 1.99
C LEU A 44 3.35 -10.27 1.80
N LEU A 45 2.33 -9.86 2.54
CA LEU A 45 1.75 -8.52 2.48
C LEU A 45 2.75 -7.47 2.95
N TYR A 46 3.30 -7.63 4.16
CA TYR A 46 4.30 -6.71 4.70
C TYR A 46 5.61 -6.71 3.90
N GLY A 47 6.00 -7.86 3.34
CA GLY A 47 7.12 -7.92 2.41
C GLY A 47 6.91 -7.06 1.16
N GLY A 48 5.68 -7.02 0.64
CA GLY A 48 5.31 -6.13 -0.46
C GLY A 48 5.36 -4.65 -0.07
N ALA A 49 4.88 -4.30 1.12
CA ALA A 49 4.91 -2.94 1.64
C ALA A 49 6.36 -2.44 1.85
N MET A 50 7.23 -3.27 2.44
CA MET A 50 8.67 -2.95 2.59
C MET A 50 9.35 -2.79 1.23
N ARG A 51 9.07 -3.68 0.28
CA ARG A 51 9.65 -3.57 -1.07
C ARG A 51 9.20 -2.30 -1.79
N LEU A 52 7.98 -1.82 -1.53
CA LEU A 52 7.50 -0.56 -2.06
C LEU A 52 8.31 0.62 -1.50
N LEU A 53 8.70 0.61 -0.21
CA LEU A 53 9.60 1.63 0.38
C LEU A 53 10.97 1.68 -0.30
N ASP A 54 11.48 0.54 -0.81
CA ASP A 54 12.72 0.55 -1.58
C ASP A 54 12.60 1.34 -2.90
N ASP A 55 11.39 1.45 -3.48
CA ASP A 55 11.15 2.22 -4.69
C ASP A 55 10.78 3.69 -4.41
N ILE A 56 10.06 3.96 -3.30
CA ILE A 56 9.53 5.29 -2.98
C ILE A 56 10.32 6.05 -1.90
N GLY A 57 11.36 5.43 -1.34
CA GLY A 57 12.19 5.97 -0.27
C GLY A 57 11.66 5.67 1.14
N TRP A 58 12.59 5.50 2.08
CA TRP A 58 12.33 5.12 3.47
C TRP A 58 12.02 6.30 4.41
N GLY A 59 12.47 7.51 4.07
CA GLY A 59 12.29 8.71 4.88
C GLY A 59 11.14 9.58 4.39
N ALA A 60 10.37 10.20 5.29
CA ALA A 60 9.29 11.11 4.90
C ALA A 60 9.79 12.30 4.05
N ASP A 61 10.96 12.85 4.38
CA ASP A 61 11.53 14.06 3.76
C ASP A 61 12.40 13.79 2.51
N ASP A 62 12.05 12.79 1.71
CA ASP A 62 12.77 12.54 0.46
C ASP A 62 12.65 13.75 -0.49
N PRO A 63 13.78 14.31 -0.98
CA PRO A 63 13.75 15.50 -1.83
C PRO A 63 13.38 15.19 -3.29
N GLY A 64 13.18 13.92 -3.65
CA GLY A 64 12.78 13.51 -5.00
C GLY A 64 11.40 14.05 -5.41
N GLU A 65 11.26 14.34 -6.70
CA GLU A 65 9.98 14.79 -7.28
C GLU A 65 9.31 13.70 -8.14
N GLU A 66 10.10 12.72 -8.60
CA GLU A 66 9.65 11.58 -9.40
C GLU A 66 10.25 10.27 -8.88
N PHE A 67 9.41 9.25 -8.73
CA PHE A 67 9.79 7.97 -8.14
C PHE A 67 9.44 6.84 -9.10
N ALA A 68 10.46 6.10 -9.56
CA ALA A 68 10.28 4.99 -10.48
C ALA A 68 9.95 3.70 -9.72
N ILE A 69 8.78 3.13 -9.96
CA ILE A 69 8.44 1.82 -9.42
C ILE A 69 9.08 0.73 -10.28
N THR A 70 9.87 -0.11 -9.63
CA THR A 70 10.57 -1.24 -10.24
C THR A 70 9.94 -2.58 -9.86
N MET A 71 9.03 -2.58 -8.89
CA MET A 71 8.29 -3.76 -8.46
C MET A 71 7.43 -4.35 -9.60
N PRO A 72 7.35 -5.70 -9.75
CA PRO A 72 6.53 -6.32 -10.78
C PRO A 72 5.06 -5.94 -10.67
N ALA A 73 4.39 -5.68 -11.80
CA ALA A 73 3.02 -5.14 -11.82
C ALA A 73 2.01 -5.96 -11.00
N GLY A 74 2.06 -7.30 -11.09
CA GLY A 74 1.17 -8.17 -10.30
C GLY A 74 1.46 -8.14 -8.80
N VAL A 75 2.73 -7.93 -8.40
CA VAL A 75 3.10 -7.75 -6.98
C VAL A 75 2.60 -6.38 -6.51
N LEU A 76 2.84 -5.33 -7.29
CA LEU A 76 2.36 -3.98 -7.03
C LEU A 76 0.84 -3.91 -6.89
N ALA A 77 0.09 -4.52 -7.80
CA ALA A 77 -1.36 -4.54 -7.72
C ALA A 77 -1.87 -5.20 -6.44
N ARG A 78 -1.26 -6.31 -6.00
CA ARG A 78 -1.63 -6.96 -4.73
C ARG A 78 -1.30 -6.09 -3.51
N THR A 79 -0.11 -5.51 -3.48
CA THR A 79 0.30 -4.59 -2.40
C THR A 79 -0.63 -3.39 -2.33
N LEU A 80 -0.93 -2.75 -3.45
CA LEU A 80 -1.83 -1.60 -3.52
C LEU A 80 -3.26 -1.95 -3.10
N ARG A 81 -3.80 -3.11 -3.50
CA ARG A 81 -5.14 -3.55 -3.04
C ARG A 81 -5.18 -3.70 -1.53
N HIS A 82 -4.17 -4.35 -0.94
CA HIS A 82 -4.09 -4.49 0.50
C HIS A 82 -4.02 -3.14 1.21
N LEU A 83 -3.14 -2.24 0.77
CA LEU A 83 -3.04 -0.89 1.35
C LEU A 83 -4.35 -0.12 1.21
N ASN A 84 -5.07 -0.27 0.09
CA ASN A 84 -6.38 0.36 -0.11
C ASN A 84 -7.43 -0.15 0.90
N GLU A 85 -7.48 -1.47 1.12
CA GLU A 85 -8.39 -2.08 2.11
C GLU A 85 -8.09 -1.55 3.51
N ARG A 86 -6.82 -1.54 3.92
CA ARG A 86 -6.37 -1.04 5.23
C ARG A 86 -6.64 0.45 5.42
N THR A 87 -6.37 1.25 4.39
CA THR A 87 -6.62 2.70 4.42
C THR A 87 -8.12 3.00 4.46
N ALA A 88 -8.94 2.24 3.74
CA ALA A 88 -10.39 2.38 3.77
C ALA A 88 -10.98 1.98 5.13
N ASP A 89 -10.46 0.92 5.76
CA ASP A 89 -10.86 0.51 7.11
C ASP A 89 -10.50 1.58 8.14
N ALA A 90 -9.29 2.14 8.06
CA ALA A 90 -8.88 3.25 8.92
C ALA A 90 -9.80 4.48 8.73
N ALA A 91 -10.13 4.84 7.48
CA ALA A 91 -11.04 5.94 7.20
C ALA A 91 -12.40 5.76 7.88
N ARG A 92 -12.95 4.54 7.90
CA ARG A 92 -14.26 4.24 8.52
C ARG A 92 -14.24 4.39 10.04
N VAL A 93 -13.12 4.08 10.68
CA VAL A 93 -12.98 4.17 12.14
C VAL A 93 -12.92 5.63 12.62
N HIS A 94 -12.46 6.55 11.78
CA HIS A 94 -12.25 7.97 12.11
C HIS A 94 -13.42 8.91 11.73
N VAL A 95 -14.59 8.38 11.35
CA VAL A 95 -15.77 9.21 11.00
C VAL A 95 -16.45 9.80 12.25
N ASP A 96 -16.05 9.42 13.47
CA ASP A 96 -16.83 9.68 14.69
C ASP A 96 -16.28 10.71 15.72
N ALA A 97 -15.12 11.38 15.59
CA ALA A 97 -14.74 12.52 16.49
C ALA A 97 -13.66 13.50 15.94
N HIS A 98 -13.37 14.56 16.74
CA HIS A 98 -12.36 15.67 16.73
C HIS A 98 -11.41 16.02 15.54
N ALA A 99 -10.91 17.27 15.51
CA ALA A 99 -10.10 17.86 14.43
C ALA A 99 -8.79 17.14 14.04
N GLU A 100 -8.15 16.38 14.94
CA GLU A 100 -7.00 15.52 14.57
C GLU A 100 -7.43 14.27 13.79
N GLU A 101 -8.60 13.72 14.10
CA GLU A 101 -9.21 12.62 13.35
C GLU A 101 -9.72 13.10 11.99
N GLU A 102 -10.14 14.37 11.83
CA GLU A 102 -10.47 14.94 10.52
C GLU A 102 -9.26 14.95 9.55
N ARG A 103 -8.06 15.22 10.08
CA ARG A 103 -6.83 15.16 9.28
C ARG A 103 -6.51 13.72 8.90
N ALA A 104 -6.57 12.79 9.86
CA ALA A 104 -6.34 11.37 9.60
C ALA A 104 -7.35 10.80 8.57
N ALA A 105 -8.63 11.16 8.69
CA ALA A 105 -9.67 10.77 7.75
C ALA A 105 -9.42 11.34 6.35
N ARG A 106 -9.02 12.61 6.26
CA ARG A 106 -8.65 13.24 4.98
C ARG A 106 -7.46 12.53 4.34
N ASP A 107 -6.43 12.24 5.12
CA ASP A 107 -5.24 11.55 4.64
C ASP A 107 -5.58 10.14 4.13
N CYS A 108 -6.49 9.43 4.82
CA CYS A 108 -6.99 8.14 4.34
C CYS A 108 -7.78 8.27 3.03
N ILE A 109 -8.66 9.26 2.90
CA ILE A 109 -9.42 9.51 1.66
C ILE A 109 -8.48 9.79 0.49
N VAL A 110 -7.47 10.64 0.70
CA VAL A 110 -6.45 10.95 -0.32
C VAL A 110 -5.66 9.69 -0.67
N GLY A 111 -5.26 8.90 0.33
CA GLY A 111 -4.60 7.61 0.14
C GLY A 111 -5.41 6.66 -0.73
N CYS A 112 -6.69 6.44 -0.40
CA CYS A 112 -7.59 5.60 -1.20
C CYS A 112 -7.75 6.11 -2.65
N ALA A 113 -7.87 7.43 -2.84
CA ALA A 113 -8.01 8.01 -4.18
C ALA A 113 -6.75 7.78 -5.03
N VAL A 114 -5.56 8.04 -4.46
CA VAL A 114 -4.27 7.79 -5.12
C VAL A 114 -4.12 6.32 -5.45
N ILE A 115 -4.33 5.43 -4.48
CA ILE A 115 -4.17 3.99 -4.68
C ILE A 115 -5.15 3.48 -5.74
N GLY A 116 -6.41 3.93 -5.71
CA GLY A 116 -7.40 3.61 -6.73
C GLY A 116 -6.99 4.05 -8.13
N GLN A 117 -6.44 5.26 -8.27
CA GLN A 117 -5.92 5.75 -9.55
C GLN A 117 -4.77 4.88 -10.07
N LEU A 118 -3.82 4.52 -9.21
CA LEU A 118 -2.69 3.66 -9.58
C LEU A 118 -3.17 2.26 -9.99
N LEU A 119 -4.13 1.68 -9.27
CA LEU A 119 -4.74 0.40 -9.63
C LEU A 119 -5.43 0.45 -11.00
N ALA A 120 -6.12 1.55 -11.33
CA ALA A 120 -6.72 1.75 -12.64
C ALA A 120 -5.66 1.81 -13.75
N GLN A 121 -4.57 2.55 -13.54
CA GLN A 121 -3.44 2.61 -14.48
C GLN A 121 -2.81 1.24 -14.73
N LEU A 122 -2.68 0.41 -13.69
CA LEU A 122 -2.18 -0.96 -13.83
C LEU A 122 -3.13 -1.86 -14.62
N ALA A 123 -4.45 -1.65 -14.51
CA ALA A 123 -5.45 -2.43 -15.22
C ALA A 123 -5.51 -2.09 -16.73
N GLU A 124 -5.20 -0.84 -17.10
CA GLU A 124 -5.12 -0.41 -18.51
C GLU A 124 -3.91 -1.03 -19.25
N TYR A 125 -2.91 -1.51 -18.51
CA TYR A 125 -1.69 -2.13 -19.04
C TYR A 125 -1.39 -3.46 -18.33
N PRO A 126 -2.22 -4.50 -18.57
CA PRO A 126 -2.02 -5.80 -17.96
C PRO A 126 -0.64 -6.36 -18.34
N PRO A 127 0.07 -7.04 -17.42
CA PRO A 127 1.37 -7.63 -17.72
C PRO A 127 1.24 -8.62 -18.89
N ALA A 128 2.25 -8.64 -19.76
CA ALA A 128 2.29 -9.53 -20.94
C ALA A 128 2.15 -11.03 -20.59
N ASP A 129 2.33 -11.39 -19.31
CA ASP A 129 2.23 -12.75 -18.80
C ASP A 129 0.79 -13.20 -18.45
N GLU A 130 -0.21 -12.32 -18.53
CA GLU A 130 -1.64 -12.67 -18.30
C GLU A 130 -2.42 -12.99 -19.59
N VAL A 131 -1.79 -12.99 -20.77
CA VAL A 131 -2.45 -13.35 -22.05
C VAL A 131 -2.41 -14.86 -22.35
N VAL A 132 -1.94 -15.70 -21.41
CA VAL A 132 -1.98 -17.15 -21.57
C VAL A 132 -2.91 -17.79 -20.54
N GLY A 133 -4.09 -18.20 -21.00
CA GLY A 133 -4.79 -19.36 -20.47
C GLY A 133 -6.11 -19.07 -19.75
N TRP A 134 -7.18 -18.98 -20.52
CA TRP A 134 -8.34 -19.88 -20.40
C TRP A 134 -8.79 -20.29 -21.80
#